data_AF-A0A4Q2AT12-F1
#
_entry.id   AF-A0A4Q2AT12-F1
#
_cell.length_a   1.000
_cell.length_b   1.000
_cell.length_c   1.000
_cell.angle_alpha   90.00
_cell.angle_beta   90.00
_cell.angle_gamma   90.00
#
_symmetry.space_group_name_H-M   'P 1'
#
loop_
_entity.id
_entity.type
_entity.pdbx_description
1 polymer ?
#
loop_
_entity_poly.entity_id
_entity_poly.type
_entity_poly.pdbx_seq_one_letter_code
_entity_poly.pdbx_strand_id
1 'polypeptide(L)'
;MAFAGTASGYAAAKLILAFAPVCGYDCENRSAGIFIMVVGTCLLGFVLIGHLATRRAHVTVKRLSLTALFLSATALLAGSGYYIAELHRHYRAADAARPVQANFDFMYMAITTREVPTYSKASRGSVAISGTIPRWQRCAIDGAWCDTRPRQAHMRCKAGEVYVDEADWPAFSLIPEENIRGAVPMKSMKLCAPGNIPDD
;
A
#
# COMPACT_ATOMS: atom_id res chain seq x y z
N MET A 1 -0.09 26.03 34.92
CA MET A 1 0.82 25.55 33.85
C MET A 1 0.71 24.05 33.61
N ALA A 2 0.50 23.20 34.63
CA ALA A 2 0.32 21.75 34.47
C ALA A 2 -0.85 21.35 33.54
N PHE A 3 -2.01 22.00 33.68
CA PHE A 3 -3.21 21.71 32.86
C PHE A 3 -3.03 21.97 31.36
N ALA A 4 -2.24 22.97 30.98
CA ALA A 4 -1.97 23.29 29.59
C ALA A 4 -1.03 22.25 28.94
N GLY A 5 -0.07 21.73 29.71
CA GLY A 5 0.83 20.66 29.27
C GLY A 5 0.13 19.31 29.14
N THR A 6 -0.81 19.00 30.03
CA THR A 6 -1.63 17.78 29.92
C THR A 6 -2.60 17.84 28.75
N ALA A 7 -3.20 19.00 28.47
CA ALA A 7 -4.11 19.17 27.34
C ALA A 7 -3.37 19.06 25.99
N SER A 8 -2.16 19.65 25.87
CA SER A 8 -1.35 19.52 24.66
C SER A 8 -0.81 18.11 24.47
N GLY A 9 -0.36 17.44 25.54
CA GLY A 9 0.05 16.04 25.50
C GLY A 9 -1.07 15.10 25.08
N TYR A 10 -2.30 15.34 25.57
CA TYR A 10 -3.48 14.54 25.20
C TYR A 10 -3.91 14.77 23.75
N ALA A 11 -3.87 16.01 23.26
CA ALA A 11 -4.14 16.34 21.86
C ALA A 11 -3.10 15.71 20.91
N ALA A 12 -1.82 15.75 21.28
CA ALA A 12 -0.75 15.11 20.55
C ALA A 12 -0.93 13.58 20.51
N ALA A 13 -1.23 12.94 21.65
CA ALA A 13 -1.47 11.51 21.72
C ALA A 13 -2.67 11.07 20.87
N LYS A 14 -3.76 11.85 20.86
CA LYS A 14 -4.94 11.60 20.02
C LYS A 14 -4.63 11.73 18.52
N LEU A 15 -3.84 12.72 18.13
CA LEU A 15 -3.37 12.88 16.75
C LEU A 15 -2.54 11.66 16.33
N ILE A 16 -1.59 11.24 17.16
CA ILE A 16 -0.73 10.08 16.89
C ILE A 16 -1.57 8.80 16.75
N LEU A 17 -2.56 8.59 17.61
CA LEU A 17 -3.46 7.43 17.52
C LEU A 17 -4.37 7.47 16.28
N ALA A 18 -4.79 8.65 15.83
CA ALA A 18 -5.62 8.79 14.63
C ALA A 18 -4.84 8.55 13.33
N PHE A 19 -3.54 8.80 13.34
CA PHE A 19 -2.65 8.57 12.20
C PHE A 19 -1.79 7.32 12.33
N ALA A 20 -1.92 6.57 13.43
CA ALA A 20 -1.38 5.22 13.52
C ALA A 20 -2.11 4.36 12.50
N PRO A 21 -1.44 3.92 11.42
CA PRO A 21 -2.10 3.12 10.42
C PRO A 21 -2.53 1.80 11.08
N VAL A 22 -3.74 1.34 10.77
CA VAL A 22 -4.23 0.01 11.18
C VAL A 22 -3.49 -1.04 10.34
N CYS A 23 -2.18 -1.16 10.54
CA CYS A 23 -1.42 -2.31 10.07
C CYS A 23 -1.42 -3.32 11.21
N GLY A 24 -1.60 -4.61 10.89
CA GLY A 24 -1.49 -5.68 11.88
C GLY A 24 -0.06 -5.84 12.42
N TYR A 25 0.38 -7.08 12.60
CA TYR A 25 1.69 -7.40 13.20
C TYR A 25 2.93 -6.89 12.45
N ASP A 26 2.79 -6.38 11.21
CA ASP A 26 3.90 -5.96 10.35
C ASP A 26 4.26 -4.46 10.45
N CYS A 27 3.71 -3.73 11.41
CA CYS A 27 4.06 -2.31 11.55
C CYS A 27 5.52 -2.14 12.00
N GLU A 28 6.32 -1.44 11.18
CA GLU A 28 7.73 -1.17 11.45
C GLU A 28 7.90 -0.33 12.74
N ASN A 29 8.26 -1.01 13.83
CA ASN A 29 8.33 -0.44 15.18
C ASN A 29 9.44 0.63 15.35
N ARG A 30 10.44 0.63 14.45
CA ARG A 30 11.63 1.51 14.56
C ARG A 30 11.34 2.95 14.19
N SER A 31 10.61 3.19 13.10
CA SER A 31 10.26 4.54 12.63
C SER A 31 9.26 5.23 13.58
N ALA A 32 8.29 4.46 14.09
CA ALA A 32 7.36 4.92 15.13
C ALA A 32 8.11 5.26 16.43
N GLY A 33 9.08 4.44 16.85
CA GLY A 33 9.91 4.70 18.03
C GLY A 33 10.74 5.97 17.92
N ILE A 34 11.35 6.23 16.76
CA ILE A 34 12.11 7.47 16.50
C ILE A 34 11.18 8.69 16.56
N PHE A 35 10.00 8.59 15.94
CA PHE A 35 9.00 9.67 15.97
C PHE A 35 8.56 10.02 17.41
N ILE A 36 8.24 9.00 18.22
CA ILE A 36 7.86 9.20 19.63
C ILE A 36 9.01 9.85 20.43
N MET A 37 10.25 9.41 20.21
CA MET A 37 11.40 10.00 20.92
C MET A 37 11.65 11.45 20.54
N VAL A 38 11.61 11.80 19.25
CA VAL A 38 11.86 13.17 18.77
C VAL A 38 10.75 14.11 19.26
N VAL A 39 9.49 13.70 19.13
CA VAL A 39 8.35 14.50 19.61
C VAL A 39 8.40 14.68 21.12
N GLY A 40 8.65 13.59 21.87
CA GLY A 40 8.73 13.63 23.33
C GLY A 40 9.87 14.53 23.83
N THR A 41 11.05 14.46 23.21
CA THR A 41 12.20 15.31 23.58
C THR A 41 11.97 16.78 23.24
N CYS A 42 11.37 17.10 22.08
CA CYS A 42 11.02 18.47 21.73
C CYS A 42 9.99 19.07 22.70
N LEU A 43 8.94 18.33 23.07
CA LEU A 43 7.92 18.78 24.01
C LEU A 43 8.51 19.10 25.39
N LEU A 44 9.37 18.22 25.92
CA LEU A 44 10.05 18.44 27.20
C LEU A 44 11.05 19.61 27.12
N GLY A 45 11.79 19.71 26.01
CA GLY A 45 12.76 20.78 25.77
C GLY A 45 12.11 22.17 25.74
N PHE A 46 10.99 22.33 25.03
CA PHE A 46 10.29 23.61 24.95
C PHE A 46 9.75 24.07 26.31
N VAL A 47 9.28 23.15 27.15
CA VAL A 47 8.81 23.46 28.51
C VAL A 47 9.96 23.88 29.41
N LEU A 48 11.09 23.15 29.38
CA LEU A 48 12.27 23.46 30.20
C LEU A 48 12.91 24.80 29.80
N ILE A 49 13.09 25.05 28.50
CA ILE A 49 13.64 26.31 27.99
C ILE A 49 12.70 27.48 28.34
N GLY A 50 11.39 27.29 28.18
CA GLY A 50 10.40 28.30 28.57
C GLY A 50 10.44 28.61 30.07
N HIS A 51 10.62 27.59 30.92
CA HIS A 51 10.74 27.78 32.37
C HIS A 51 12.03 28.50 32.76
N LEU A 52 13.16 28.19 32.12
CA LEU A 52 14.42 28.87 32.37
C LEU A 52 14.41 30.33 31.87
N ALA A 53 13.82 30.59 30.71
CA ALA A 53 13.71 31.94 30.15
C ALA A 53 12.80 32.86 30.98
N THR A 54 11.80 32.31 31.67
CA THR A 54 10.89 33.07 32.55
C THR A 54 11.47 33.40 33.92
N ARG A 55 12.56 32.74 34.35
CA ARG A 55 13.16 33.00 35.68
C ARG A 55 13.77 34.40 35.82
N ARG A 56 14.05 35.11 34.72
CA ARG A 56 14.73 36.43 34.76
C ARG A 56 14.02 37.56 34.01
N ALA A 57 12.99 37.26 33.22
CA ALA A 57 12.32 38.26 32.39
C ALA A 57 10.83 38.34 32.75
N HIS A 58 10.29 39.56 32.86
CA HIS A 58 8.85 39.86 33.04
C HIS A 58 8.04 39.54 31.76
N VAL A 59 8.25 38.36 31.18
CA VAL A 59 7.48 37.91 30.03
C VAL A 59 6.13 37.41 30.53
N THR A 60 5.06 37.95 29.96
CA THR A 60 3.70 37.55 30.31
C THR A 60 3.52 36.06 30.01
N VAL A 61 3.06 35.29 31.00
CA VAL A 61 2.82 33.83 30.91
C VAL A 61 2.05 33.45 29.65
N LYS A 62 1.11 34.30 29.21
CA LYS A 62 0.30 34.15 27.99
C LYS A 62 1.13 34.09 26.71
N ARG A 63 2.20 34.91 26.59
CA ARG A 63 3.07 34.90 25.40
C ARG A 63 3.90 33.62 25.34
N LEU A 64 4.49 33.20 26.46
CA LEU A 64 5.23 31.94 26.51
C LEU A 64 4.36 30.72 26.22
N SER A 65 3.15 30.67 26.77
CA SER A 65 2.26 29.54 26.49
C SER A 65 1.89 29.47 25.01
N LEU A 66 1.66 30.62 24.36
CA LEU A 66 1.40 30.69 22.92
C LEU A 66 2.61 30.25 22.11
N THR A 67 3.81 30.71 22.44
CA THR A 67 5.04 30.34 21.72
C THR A 67 5.36 28.85 21.89
N ALA A 68 5.23 28.31 23.11
CA ALA A 68 5.44 26.89 23.37
C ALA A 68 4.42 26.01 22.64
N LEU A 69 3.14 26.42 22.61
CA LEU A 69 2.10 25.73 21.86
C LEU A 69 2.42 25.72 20.36
N PHE A 70 2.81 26.86 19.81
CA PHE A 70 3.14 27.00 18.39
C PHE A 70 4.36 26.15 18.01
N LEU A 71 5.43 26.21 18.80
CA LEU A 71 6.63 25.39 18.59
C LEU A 71 6.33 23.89 18.69
N SER A 72 5.50 23.49 19.64
CA SER A 72 5.07 22.10 19.81
C SER A 72 4.23 21.62 18.63
N ALA A 73 3.28 22.43 18.16
CA ALA A 73 2.45 22.12 17.00
C ALA A 73 3.29 21.98 15.72
N THR A 74 4.24 22.89 15.50
CA THR A 74 5.15 22.84 14.35
C THR A 74 6.04 21.59 14.40
N ALA A 75 6.58 21.24 15.57
CA ALA A 75 7.40 20.04 15.73
C ALA A 75 6.59 18.76 15.48
N LEU A 76 5.35 18.70 15.97
CA LEU A 76 4.43 17.59 15.72
C LEU A 76 4.09 17.46 14.23
N LEU A 77 3.78 18.56 13.55
CA LEU A 77 3.46 18.56 12.12
C LEU A 77 4.67 18.12 11.27
N ALA A 78 5.85 18.69 11.54
CA ALA A 78 7.08 18.33 10.83
C ALA A 78 7.45 16.86 11.06
N GLY A 79 7.41 16.39 12.31
CA GLY A 79 7.68 14.99 12.65
C GLY A 79 6.68 14.03 12.01
N SER A 80 5.39 14.36 12.03
CA SER A 80 4.34 13.51 11.45
C SER A 80 4.45 13.47 9.93
N GLY A 81 4.71 14.62 9.29
CA GLY A 81 4.92 14.71 7.85
C GLY A 81 6.13 13.89 7.40
N TYR A 82 7.25 13.99 8.12
CA TYR A 82 8.44 13.17 7.85
C TYR A 82 8.16 11.68 8.04
N TYR A 83 7.51 11.30 9.15
CA TYR A 83 7.14 9.91 9.42
C TYR A 83 6.27 9.32 8.31
N ILE A 84 5.21 10.04 7.90
CA ILE A 84 4.33 9.60 6.82
C ILE A 84 5.11 9.50 5.49
N ALA A 85 5.97 10.46 5.18
CA ALA A 85 6.77 10.42 3.95
C ALA A 85 7.73 9.23 3.91
N GLU A 86 8.39 8.94 5.03
CA GLU A 86 9.31 7.80 5.16
C GLU A 86 8.55 6.47 5.08
N LEU A 87 7.42 6.38 5.80
CA LEU A 87 6.56 5.22 5.79
C LEU A 87 6.01 4.97 4.38
N HIS A 88 5.62 6.01 3.65
CA HIS A 88 5.14 5.91 2.28
C HIS A 88 6.26 5.46 1.33
N ARG A 89 7.51 5.92 1.50
CA ARG A 89 8.65 5.43 0.72
C ARG A 89 8.93 3.96 1.00
N HIS A 90 8.93 3.56 2.27
CA HIS A 90 9.17 2.18 2.67
C HIS A 90 8.09 1.25 2.14
N TYR A 91 6.81 1.61 2.29
CA TYR A 91 5.72 0.81 1.74
C TYR A 91 5.68 0.83 0.22
N ARG A 92 6.05 1.90 -0.48
CA ARG A 92 6.18 1.85 -1.95
C ARG A 92 7.23 0.83 -2.39
N ALA A 93 8.36 0.76 -1.69
CA ALA A 93 9.39 -0.24 -1.98
C ALA A 93 8.90 -1.66 -1.66
N ALA A 94 8.21 -1.82 -0.53
CA ALA A 94 7.62 -3.10 -0.13
C ALA A 94 6.51 -3.55 -1.09
N ASP A 95 5.59 -2.68 -1.48
CA ASP A 95 4.53 -2.95 -2.46
C ASP A 95 5.10 -3.23 -3.85
N ALA A 96 6.18 -2.55 -4.23
CA ALA A 96 6.92 -2.89 -5.44
C ALA A 96 7.62 -4.26 -5.35
N ALA A 97 7.90 -4.77 -4.15
CA ALA A 97 8.47 -6.09 -3.94
C ALA A 97 7.42 -7.17 -3.66
N ARG A 98 6.16 -6.79 -3.33
CA ARG A 98 5.11 -7.74 -3.00
C ARG A 98 4.77 -8.61 -4.21
N PRO A 99 4.87 -9.94 -4.09
CA PRO A 99 4.45 -10.82 -5.15
C PRO A 99 2.92 -10.73 -5.29
N VAL A 100 2.44 -10.78 -6.53
CA VAL A 100 1.01 -11.00 -6.81
C VAL A 100 0.61 -12.32 -6.14
N GLN A 101 -0.48 -12.32 -5.40
CA GLN A 101 -1.02 -13.51 -4.75
C GLN A 101 -2.38 -13.87 -5.34
N ALA A 102 -2.68 -15.17 -5.37
CA ALA A 102 -4.01 -15.66 -5.68
C ALA A 102 -5.00 -15.32 -4.55
N ASN A 103 -6.25 -15.05 -4.91
CA ASN A 103 -7.37 -14.90 -3.98
C ASN A 103 -8.63 -15.52 -4.61
N PHE A 104 -9.79 -15.40 -3.96
CA PHE A 104 -11.02 -16.01 -4.46
C PHE A 104 -11.49 -15.43 -5.80
N ASP A 105 -11.12 -14.18 -6.11
CA ASP A 105 -11.42 -13.55 -7.40
C ASP A 105 -10.40 -13.91 -8.48
N PHE A 106 -9.15 -14.21 -8.11
CA PHE A 106 -8.06 -14.57 -9.01
C PHE A 106 -7.37 -15.83 -8.49
N MET A 107 -7.95 -16.99 -8.79
CA MET A 107 -7.62 -18.25 -8.13
C MET A 107 -6.33 -18.91 -8.62
N TYR A 108 -5.89 -18.63 -9.85
CA TYR A 108 -4.81 -19.37 -10.51
C TYR A 108 -3.59 -18.51 -10.75
N MET A 109 -2.40 -19.01 -10.47
CA MET A 109 -1.15 -18.28 -10.69
C MET A 109 -0.50 -18.69 -12.01
N ALA A 110 0.04 -17.69 -12.71
CA ALA A 110 0.86 -17.87 -13.89
C ALA A 110 2.02 -16.88 -13.92
N ILE A 111 3.03 -17.18 -14.73
CA ILE A 111 4.19 -16.33 -14.98
C ILE A 111 4.39 -16.15 -16.48
N THR A 112 4.68 -14.92 -16.88
CA THR A 112 4.99 -14.61 -18.28
C THR A 112 6.38 -15.15 -18.68
N THR A 113 6.47 -15.79 -19.84
CA THR A 113 7.71 -16.32 -20.41
C THR A 113 8.37 -15.36 -21.40
N ARG A 114 7.60 -14.40 -21.93
CA ARG A 114 8.01 -13.26 -22.76
C ARG A 114 7.22 -12.00 -22.39
N GLU A 115 7.55 -10.88 -23.00
CA GLU A 115 6.71 -9.68 -22.90
C GLU A 115 5.36 -9.91 -23.60
N VAL A 116 4.29 -9.43 -22.96
CA VAL A 116 2.91 -9.64 -23.42
C VAL A 116 2.16 -8.31 -23.41
N PRO A 117 1.55 -7.90 -24.54
CA PRO A 117 0.67 -6.74 -24.54
C PRO A 117 -0.57 -7.00 -23.69
N THR A 118 -1.01 -5.97 -22.99
CA THR A 118 -2.30 -5.93 -22.30
C THR A 118 -3.27 -5.11 -23.10
N TYR A 119 -4.54 -5.42 -22.92
CA TYR A 119 -5.61 -4.94 -23.77
C TYR A 119 -6.73 -4.31 -22.94
N SER A 120 -7.52 -3.45 -23.57
CA SER A 120 -8.81 -3.02 -23.02
C SER A 120 -9.80 -4.18 -23.05
N LYS A 121 -10.77 -4.18 -22.13
CA LYS A 121 -11.88 -5.14 -22.17
C LYS A 121 -12.57 -5.08 -23.53
N ALA A 122 -12.75 -6.23 -24.18
CA ALA A 122 -13.41 -6.33 -25.47
C ALA A 122 -14.84 -5.81 -25.37
N SER A 123 -15.12 -4.70 -26.06
CA SER A 123 -16.47 -4.14 -26.21
C SER A 123 -16.72 -3.93 -27.70
N ARG A 124 -17.72 -4.63 -28.25
CA ARG A 124 -18.10 -4.58 -29.67
C ARG A 124 -16.97 -4.91 -30.67
N GLY A 125 -16.08 -5.83 -30.31
CA GLY A 125 -15.09 -6.39 -31.24
C GLY A 125 -13.85 -5.54 -31.50
N SER A 126 -13.73 -4.36 -30.89
CA SER A 126 -12.49 -3.59 -30.89
C SER A 126 -11.79 -3.70 -29.54
N VAL A 127 -10.47 -3.77 -29.61
CA VAL A 127 -9.57 -3.89 -28.46
C VAL A 127 -8.41 -2.95 -28.70
N ALA A 128 -8.07 -2.12 -27.71
CA ALA A 128 -6.92 -1.25 -27.73
C ALA A 128 -5.83 -1.78 -26.81
N ILE A 129 -4.57 -1.59 -27.19
CA ILE A 129 -3.43 -1.90 -26.31
C ILE A 129 -3.45 -0.91 -25.14
N SER A 130 -3.44 -1.44 -23.92
CA SER A 130 -3.48 -0.66 -22.68
C SER A 130 -2.14 -0.62 -21.94
N GLY A 131 -1.16 -1.43 -22.34
CA GLY A 131 0.13 -1.54 -21.66
C GLY A 131 0.84 -2.86 -21.97
N THR A 132 1.87 -3.19 -21.19
CA THR A 132 2.70 -4.40 -21.41
C THR A 132 3.02 -5.08 -20.08
N ILE A 133 2.89 -6.40 -20.04
CA ILE A 133 3.38 -7.26 -18.96
C ILE A 133 4.83 -7.65 -19.28
N PRO A 134 5.81 -7.29 -18.45
CA PRO A 134 7.20 -7.66 -18.68
C PRO A 134 7.40 -9.18 -18.52
N ARG A 135 8.49 -9.68 -19.07
CA ARG A 135 8.92 -11.07 -18.94
C ARG A 135 9.17 -11.45 -17.46
N TRP A 136 8.88 -12.69 -17.10
CA TRP A 136 9.05 -13.26 -15.74
C TRP A 136 8.19 -12.58 -14.66
N GLN A 137 7.11 -11.93 -15.06
CA GLN A 137 6.15 -11.35 -14.13
C GLN A 137 5.07 -12.37 -13.80
N ARG A 138 4.82 -12.53 -12.50
CA ARG A 138 3.71 -13.32 -11.98
C ARG A 138 2.39 -12.54 -12.08
N CYS A 139 1.34 -13.24 -12.46
CA CYS A 139 -0.02 -12.74 -12.53
C CYS A 139 -0.98 -13.81 -11.99
N ALA A 140 -2.05 -13.37 -11.34
CA ALA A 140 -3.15 -14.22 -10.94
C ALA A 140 -4.25 -14.15 -12.01
N ILE A 141 -4.92 -15.25 -12.29
CA ILE A 141 -5.94 -15.42 -13.32
C ILE A 141 -7.27 -15.63 -12.60
N ASP A 142 -8.26 -14.83 -12.97
CA ASP A 142 -9.66 -14.99 -12.60
C ASP A 142 -10.30 -16.05 -13.51
N GLY A 143 -10.30 -15.77 -14.81
CA GLY A 143 -10.82 -16.67 -15.82
C GLY A 143 -10.65 -16.10 -17.23
N ALA A 144 -11.43 -16.61 -18.17
CA ALA A 144 -11.47 -16.10 -19.54
C ALA A 144 -12.91 -15.90 -20.02
N TRP A 145 -13.12 -14.83 -20.79
CA TRP A 145 -14.37 -14.63 -21.52
C TRP A 145 -14.30 -15.36 -22.86
N CYS A 146 -14.84 -16.58 -22.84
CA CYS A 146 -14.81 -17.49 -23.99
C CYS A 146 -15.84 -17.14 -25.07
N ASP A 147 -16.86 -16.35 -24.72
CA ASP A 147 -17.94 -15.91 -25.61
C ASP A 147 -17.61 -14.61 -26.36
N THR A 148 -16.56 -13.89 -25.97
CA THR A 148 -16.15 -12.64 -26.64
C THR A 148 -15.29 -12.92 -27.87
N ARG A 149 -15.26 -11.96 -28.81
CA ARG A 149 -14.33 -11.94 -29.94
C ARG A 149 -13.58 -10.60 -29.93
N PRO A 150 -12.26 -10.57 -29.68
CA PRO A 150 -11.42 -11.71 -29.31
C PRO A 150 -11.76 -12.28 -27.93
N ARG A 151 -11.37 -13.54 -27.68
CA ARG A 151 -11.44 -14.13 -26.34
C ARG A 151 -10.33 -13.53 -25.48
N GLN A 152 -10.67 -13.17 -24.26
CA GLN A 152 -9.75 -12.49 -23.34
C GLN A 152 -9.69 -13.18 -22.00
N ALA A 153 -8.48 -13.32 -21.45
CA ALA A 153 -8.26 -13.65 -20.06
C ALA A 153 -8.39 -12.39 -19.21
N HIS A 154 -9.04 -12.52 -18.06
CA HIS A 154 -9.01 -11.51 -17.01
C HIS A 154 -7.96 -11.91 -15.97
N MET A 155 -6.96 -11.05 -15.79
CA MET A 155 -5.81 -11.34 -14.93
C MET A 155 -5.48 -10.14 -14.05
N ARG A 156 -4.93 -10.40 -12.86
CA ARG A 156 -4.33 -9.40 -11.99
C ARG A 156 -2.83 -9.58 -11.96
N CYS A 157 -2.13 -8.58 -12.46
CA CYS A 157 -0.68 -8.50 -12.49
C CYS A 157 -0.18 -7.42 -11.53
N LYS A 158 1.14 -7.22 -11.45
CA LYS A 158 1.75 -6.17 -10.60
C LYS A 158 1.24 -4.75 -10.91
N ALA A 159 0.90 -4.49 -12.18
CA ALA A 159 0.36 -3.21 -12.63
C ALA A 159 -1.14 -3.02 -12.33
N GLY A 160 -1.82 -4.05 -11.83
CA GLY A 160 -3.27 -4.08 -11.61
C GLY A 160 -3.97 -5.12 -12.48
N GLU A 161 -5.28 -4.94 -12.65
CA GLU A 161 -6.12 -5.78 -13.50
C GLU A 161 -5.85 -5.50 -14.99
N VAL A 162 -5.75 -6.55 -15.77
CA VAL A 162 -5.37 -6.53 -17.18
C VAL A 162 -6.16 -7.57 -17.97
N TYR A 163 -6.32 -7.29 -19.26
CA TYR A 163 -6.89 -8.23 -20.21
C TYR A 163 -5.83 -8.72 -21.19
N VAL A 164 -5.84 -10.02 -21.48
CA VAL A 164 -4.88 -10.67 -22.37
C VAL A 164 -5.63 -11.47 -23.42
N ASP A 165 -5.40 -11.17 -24.69
CA ASP A 165 -6.04 -11.85 -25.82
C ASP A 165 -5.57 -13.32 -25.94
N GLU A 166 -6.42 -14.18 -26.49
CA GLU A 166 -6.16 -15.62 -26.67
C GLU A 166 -4.86 -15.94 -27.42
N ALA A 167 -4.46 -15.07 -28.35
CA ALA A 167 -3.21 -15.21 -29.09
C ALA A 167 -1.97 -15.17 -28.18
N ASP A 168 -2.07 -14.50 -27.03
CA ASP A 168 -0.95 -14.31 -26.10
C ASP A 168 -0.98 -15.26 -24.89
N TRP A 169 -2.03 -16.06 -24.69
CA TRP A 169 -2.06 -17.03 -23.59
C TRP A 169 -0.88 -18.02 -23.56
N PRO A 170 -0.36 -18.51 -24.70
CA PRO A 170 0.84 -19.38 -24.71
C PRO A 170 2.11 -18.71 -24.17
N ALA A 171 2.11 -17.39 -23.99
CA ALA A 171 3.21 -16.65 -23.39
C ALA A 171 3.24 -16.75 -21.86
N PHE A 172 2.34 -17.52 -21.25
CA PHE A 172 2.30 -17.76 -19.82
C PHE A 172 2.59 -19.22 -19.50
N SER A 173 3.19 -19.44 -18.35
CA SER A 173 3.31 -20.76 -17.71
C SER A 173 2.52 -20.73 -16.41
N LEU A 174 1.71 -21.75 -16.16
CA LEU A 174 1.01 -21.91 -14.88
C LEU A 174 2.02 -22.19 -13.75
N ILE A 175 1.67 -21.76 -12.53
CA ILE A 175 2.40 -22.10 -11.29
C ILE A 175 1.38 -22.70 -10.29
N PRO A 176 1.01 -23.98 -10.46
CA PRO A 176 -0.05 -24.60 -9.66
C PRO A 176 0.18 -24.56 -8.14
N GLU A 177 1.45 -24.59 -7.71
CA GLU A 177 1.86 -24.57 -6.31
C GLU A 177 1.49 -23.26 -5.60
N GLU A 178 1.20 -22.20 -6.37
CA GLU A 178 0.86 -20.86 -5.88
C GLU A 178 -0.61 -20.50 -6.05
N ASN A 179 -1.42 -21.42 -6.59
CA ASN A 179 -2.86 -21.23 -6.67
C ASN A 179 -3.48 -21.08 -5.27
N ILE A 180 -4.67 -20.48 -5.20
CA ILE A 180 -5.41 -20.48 -3.95
C ILE A 180 -5.68 -21.92 -3.48
N ARG A 181 -5.56 -22.16 -2.18
CA ARG A 181 -5.83 -23.48 -1.61
C ARG A 181 -7.25 -23.93 -1.95
N GLY A 182 -7.37 -25.12 -2.51
CA GLY A 182 -8.65 -25.71 -2.92
C GLY A 182 -9.04 -25.45 -4.37
N ALA A 183 -8.29 -24.63 -5.13
CA ALA A 183 -8.50 -24.51 -6.56
C ALA A 183 -8.08 -25.80 -7.28
N VAL A 184 -8.92 -26.28 -8.20
CA VAL A 184 -8.58 -27.39 -9.10
C VAL A 184 -7.63 -26.83 -10.17
N PRO A 185 -6.35 -27.24 -10.22
CA PRO A 185 -5.39 -26.60 -11.12
C PRO A 185 -5.81 -26.66 -12.58
N MET A 186 -5.67 -25.52 -13.28
CA MET A 186 -5.82 -25.47 -14.73
C MET A 186 -4.85 -26.45 -15.40
N LYS A 187 -5.31 -27.14 -16.44
CA LYS A 187 -4.50 -28.11 -17.20
C LYS A 187 -3.59 -27.43 -18.22
N SER A 188 -3.97 -26.25 -18.69
CA SER A 188 -3.21 -25.52 -19.71
C SER A 188 -3.59 -24.04 -19.77
N MET A 189 -2.78 -23.23 -20.46
CA MET A 189 -3.13 -21.85 -20.81
C MET A 189 -4.22 -21.71 -21.88
N LYS A 190 -4.77 -22.82 -22.41
CA LYS A 190 -5.99 -22.76 -23.22
C LYS A 190 -7.18 -22.60 -22.27
N LEU A 191 -7.40 -21.37 -21.79
CA LEU A 191 -8.34 -21.10 -20.69
C LEU A 191 -9.79 -21.51 -21.03
N CYS A 192 -10.16 -21.47 -22.30
CA CYS A 192 -11.48 -21.90 -22.78
C CYS A 192 -11.57 -23.38 -23.18
N ALA A 193 -10.59 -24.22 -22.80
CA ALA A 193 -10.67 -25.66 -23.04
C ALA A 193 -11.62 -26.33 -22.04
N PRO A 194 -12.33 -27.41 -22.43
CA PRO A 194 -13.26 -28.13 -21.54
C PRO A 194 -12.66 -28.62 -20.21
N GLY A 195 -11.33 -28.73 -20.13
CA GLY A 195 -10.65 -29.13 -18.88
C GLY A 195 -10.31 -27.98 -17.92
N ASN A 196 -10.69 -26.74 -18.24
CA ASN A 196 -10.39 -25.51 -17.47
C ASN A 196 -11.66 -24.70 -17.13
N ILE A 197 -12.78 -25.00 -17.78
CA ILE A 197 -14.09 -24.42 -17.46
C ILE A 197 -14.72 -25.37 -16.44
N PRO A 198 -15.25 -24.88 -15.30
CA PRO A 198 -16.01 -25.72 -14.40
C PRO A 198 -17.17 -26.37 -15.17
N ASP A 199 -17.26 -27.70 -15.13
CA ASP A 199 -18.47 -28.39 -15.58
C ASP A 199 -19.61 -27.95 -14.63
N ASP A 200 -20.68 -27.38 -15.18
CA ASP A 200 -21.89 -26.99 -14.43
C ASP A 200 -22.51 -28.18 -13.67
#